data_AF-A0A2R6RPH6-F1
#
_entry.id   AF-A0A2R6RPH6-F1
#
_cell.length_a   1.000
_cell.length_b   1.000
_cell.length_c   1.000
_cell.angle_alpha   90.00
_cell.angle_beta   90.00
_cell.angle_gamma   90.00
#
_symmetry.space_group_name_H-M   'P 1'
#
loop_
_entity.id
_entity.type
_entity.pdbx_description
1 polymer ?
#
loop_
_entity_poly.entity_id
_entity_poly.type
_entity_poly.pdbx_seq_one_letter_code
_entity_poly.pdbx_strand_id
1 'polypeptide(L)'
;MDLGIEYKPLLTDPSLDFSDRLDTRRDEGVNATKDRLQQRIRILSSICIAQSLLLLVAAVALVLGRKSNDVVDLSHAQLLYSPAQEALTFEAKKYVADIEDITIYRGEPSNAVDNDWSDLYNGKFWGLSSAYQPEDCPDVQPTLAFGVSRISKSEARLLPNQTLAIPGDENHHIISLSVFHELHCLDPSLRLVPSGPSKVASIQDTANSFGLHDTLTYGPRSLAAEVKKSSSVKDRLENWEATQDNLKLNLQRNAYGLHAPVRMLMERQIVGHNPHMPAFRTSNIHLDILMGRDETLECADFMMPASELSQPLDIHAEMERKLRM
;
A
#
# COMPACT_ATOMS: atom_id res chain seq x y z
N MET A 1 13.64 -31.65 -121.40
CA MET A 1 12.27 -31.98 -120.96
C MET A 1 12.35 -32.14 -119.45
N ASP A 2 11.60 -31.33 -118.73
CA ASP A 2 11.64 -31.19 -117.27
C ASP A 2 11.47 -32.51 -116.54
N LEU A 3 12.45 -32.86 -115.71
CA LEU A 3 12.35 -33.93 -114.73
C LEU A 3 11.79 -33.33 -113.44
N GLY A 4 10.47 -33.27 -113.35
CA GLY A 4 9.74 -32.91 -112.12
C GLY A 4 9.91 -34.00 -111.07
N ILE A 5 10.82 -33.80 -110.12
CA ILE A 5 10.92 -34.63 -108.92
C ILE A 5 9.79 -34.19 -107.98
N GLU A 6 8.74 -35.00 -107.89
CA GLU A 6 7.62 -34.81 -106.97
C GLU A 6 8.05 -35.23 -105.55
N TYR A 7 8.21 -34.26 -104.66
CA TYR A 7 8.49 -34.49 -103.24
C TYR A 7 7.20 -34.91 -102.52
N LYS A 8 7.12 -36.18 -102.10
CA LYS A 8 6.10 -36.67 -101.16
C LYS A 8 6.66 -36.64 -99.74
N PRO A 9 6.18 -35.76 -98.85
CA PRO A 9 6.52 -35.83 -97.43
C PRO A 9 5.91 -37.11 -96.83
N LEU A 10 6.76 -37.93 -96.21
CA LEU A 10 6.34 -39.06 -95.40
C LEU A 10 5.66 -38.51 -94.13
N LEU A 11 4.43 -38.97 -93.87
CA LEU A 11 3.55 -38.71 -92.71
C LEU A 11 2.41 -37.70 -92.96
N THR A 12 1.42 -38.11 -93.75
CA THR A 12 0.01 -37.68 -93.58
C THR A 12 -0.89 -38.90 -93.73
N ASP A 13 -0.89 -39.77 -92.71
CA ASP A 13 -1.85 -40.85 -92.59
C ASP A 13 -2.96 -40.38 -91.64
N PRO A 14 -4.21 -40.18 -92.11
CA PRO A 14 -5.30 -39.63 -91.29
C PRO A 14 -5.79 -40.59 -90.18
N SER A 15 -5.21 -41.79 -90.09
CA SER A 15 -5.45 -42.78 -89.04
C SER A 15 -4.57 -42.61 -87.80
N LEU A 16 -3.59 -41.69 -87.83
CA LEU A 16 -2.64 -41.42 -86.74
C LEU A 16 -2.76 -39.99 -86.19
N ASP A 17 -3.96 -39.40 -86.20
CA ASP A 17 -4.21 -38.16 -85.47
C ASP A 17 -4.38 -38.47 -83.97
N PHE A 18 -3.27 -38.39 -83.24
CA PHE A 18 -3.23 -38.62 -81.80
C PHE A 18 -3.60 -37.38 -80.97
N SER A 19 -3.89 -36.24 -81.60
CA SER A 19 -4.17 -34.99 -80.88
C SER A 19 -5.41 -35.10 -79.98
N ASP A 20 -6.52 -35.64 -80.52
CA ASP A 20 -7.79 -35.82 -79.81
C ASP A 20 -7.67 -36.76 -78.59
N ARG A 21 -6.86 -37.82 -78.70
CA ARG A 21 -6.58 -38.75 -77.60
C ARG A 21 -5.64 -38.16 -76.54
N LEU A 22 -4.76 -37.24 -76.93
CA LEU A 22 -3.88 -36.57 -75.98
C LEU A 22 -4.61 -35.46 -75.23
N ASP A 23 -5.52 -34.74 -75.88
CA ASP A 23 -6.31 -33.67 -75.25
C ASP A 23 -7.36 -34.24 -74.30
N THR A 24 -8.10 -35.28 -74.69
CA THR A 24 -9.03 -35.99 -73.78
C THR A 24 -8.32 -36.60 -72.57
N ARG A 25 -7.14 -37.23 -72.75
CA ARG A 25 -6.34 -37.79 -71.64
C ARG A 25 -5.73 -36.70 -70.76
N ARG A 26 -5.38 -35.53 -71.32
CA ARG A 26 -4.90 -34.37 -70.57
C ARG A 26 -6.03 -33.78 -69.72
N ASP A 27 -7.22 -33.64 -70.28
CA ASP A 27 -8.39 -33.08 -69.57
C ASP A 27 -8.91 -34.03 -68.49
N GLU A 28 -8.96 -35.34 -68.74
CA GLU A 28 -9.27 -36.34 -67.71
C GLU A 28 -8.24 -36.35 -66.58
N GLY A 29 -6.94 -36.23 -66.91
CA GLY A 29 -5.86 -36.14 -65.92
C GLY A 29 -5.91 -34.86 -65.08
N VAL A 30 -6.24 -33.72 -65.69
CA VAL A 30 -6.39 -32.43 -65.02
C VAL A 30 -7.66 -32.40 -64.15
N ASN A 31 -8.76 -33.01 -64.59
CA ASN A 31 -9.98 -33.08 -63.79
C ASN A 31 -9.83 -34.06 -62.61
N ALA A 32 -9.22 -35.22 -62.82
CA ALA A 32 -8.95 -36.17 -61.73
C ALA A 32 -7.96 -35.61 -60.68
N THR A 33 -7.01 -34.77 -61.08
CA THR A 33 -6.10 -34.09 -60.13
C THR A 33 -6.81 -32.95 -59.39
N LYS A 34 -7.66 -32.16 -60.06
CA LYS A 34 -8.52 -31.15 -59.42
C LYS A 34 -9.45 -31.76 -58.38
N ASP A 35 -10.09 -32.89 -58.69
CA ASP A 35 -11.00 -33.58 -57.77
C ASP A 35 -10.27 -34.10 -56.53
N ARG A 36 -9.08 -34.68 -56.70
CA ARG A 36 -8.21 -35.11 -55.58
C ARG A 36 -7.77 -33.94 -54.71
N LEU A 37 -7.50 -32.78 -55.32
CA LEU A 37 -7.05 -31.58 -54.61
C LEU A 37 -8.22 -30.93 -53.86
N GLN A 38 -9.40 -30.88 -54.46
CA GLN A 38 -10.64 -30.46 -53.79
C GLN A 38 -11.01 -31.40 -52.63
N GLN A 39 -10.85 -32.71 -52.79
CA GLN A 39 -11.10 -33.67 -51.72
C GLN A 39 -10.13 -33.47 -50.56
N ARG A 40 -8.83 -33.22 -50.82
CA ARG A 40 -7.84 -32.89 -49.78
C ARG A 40 -8.16 -31.57 -49.08
N ILE A 41 -8.57 -30.54 -49.81
CA ILE A 41 -8.98 -29.25 -49.22
C ILE A 41 -10.20 -29.43 -48.32
N ARG A 42 -11.20 -30.20 -48.73
CA ARG A 42 -12.38 -30.51 -47.90
C ARG A 42 -12.03 -31.28 -46.63
N ILE A 43 -11.10 -32.22 -46.72
CA ILE A 43 -10.62 -32.96 -45.54
C ILE A 43 -9.86 -32.02 -44.60
N LEU A 44 -8.92 -31.21 -45.11
CA LEU A 44 -8.16 -30.26 -44.29
C LEU A 44 -9.06 -29.19 -43.66
N SER A 45 -10.05 -28.67 -44.39
CA SER A 45 -10.99 -27.69 -43.84
C SER A 45 -11.86 -28.30 -42.74
N SER A 46 -12.31 -29.55 -42.90
CA SER A 46 -13.07 -30.25 -41.86
C SER A 46 -12.26 -30.47 -40.56
N ILE A 47 -10.96 -30.77 -40.69
CA ILE A 47 -10.05 -30.93 -39.54
C ILE A 47 -9.84 -29.59 -38.82
N CYS A 48 -9.60 -28.50 -39.57
CA CYS A 48 -9.43 -27.17 -38.98
C CYS A 48 -10.69 -26.69 -38.23
N ILE A 49 -11.88 -26.97 -38.77
CA ILE A 49 -13.16 -26.61 -38.13
C ILE A 49 -13.38 -27.47 -36.87
N ALA A 50 -13.06 -28.76 -36.90
CA ALA A 50 -13.18 -29.62 -35.72
C ALA A 50 -12.23 -29.17 -34.60
N GLN A 51 -10.99 -28.80 -34.94
CA GLN A 51 -10.01 -28.33 -33.96
C GLN A 51 -10.38 -26.97 -33.37
N SER A 52 -10.94 -26.05 -34.16
CA SER A 52 -11.40 -24.75 -33.64
C SER A 52 -12.60 -24.93 -32.70
N LEU A 53 -13.54 -25.83 -33.00
CA LEU A 53 -14.65 -26.17 -32.12
C LEU A 53 -14.17 -26.83 -30.81
N LEU A 54 -13.19 -27.73 -30.88
CA LEU A 54 -12.58 -28.35 -29.68
C LEU A 54 -11.96 -27.29 -28.77
N LEU A 55 -11.20 -26.34 -29.34
CA LEU A 55 -10.57 -25.26 -28.59
C LEU A 55 -11.61 -24.32 -27.97
N LEU A 56 -12.71 -24.05 -28.68
CA LEU A 56 -13.81 -23.23 -28.16
C LEU A 56 -14.50 -23.91 -26.98
N VAL A 57 -14.79 -25.21 -27.06
CA VAL A 57 -15.38 -25.99 -25.96
C VAL A 57 -14.44 -26.04 -24.76
N ALA A 58 -13.14 -26.24 -24.97
CA ALA A 58 -12.15 -26.22 -23.90
C ALA A 58 -12.04 -24.85 -23.22
N ALA A 59 -12.10 -23.74 -23.99
CA ALA A 59 -12.10 -22.39 -23.44
C ALA A 59 -13.35 -22.14 -22.58
N VAL A 60 -14.54 -22.55 -23.05
CA VAL A 60 -15.79 -22.43 -22.28
C VAL A 60 -15.73 -23.29 -21.01
N ALA A 61 -15.21 -24.51 -21.09
CA ALA A 61 -15.03 -25.38 -19.91
C ALA A 61 -14.07 -24.78 -18.88
N LEU A 62 -12.99 -24.12 -19.32
CA LEU A 62 -12.07 -23.40 -18.42
C LEU A 62 -12.71 -22.17 -17.77
N VAL A 63 -13.58 -21.44 -18.49
CA VAL A 63 -14.31 -20.29 -17.93
C VAL A 63 -15.37 -20.75 -16.92
N LEU A 64 -16.10 -21.83 -17.22
CA LEU A 64 -17.10 -22.39 -16.32
C LEU A 64 -16.48 -23.11 -15.11
N GLY A 65 -15.32 -23.77 -15.30
CA GLY A 65 -14.55 -24.41 -14.24
C GLY A 65 -13.82 -23.44 -13.31
N ARG A 66 -13.77 -22.14 -13.65
CA ARG A 66 -13.26 -21.09 -12.77
C ARG A 66 -14.26 -20.61 -11.71
N LYS A 67 -15.47 -21.18 -11.66
CA LYS A 67 -16.45 -20.85 -10.63
C LYS A 67 -16.31 -21.83 -9.46
N SER A 68 -15.99 -21.29 -8.28
CA SER A 68 -15.78 -21.95 -6.99
C SER A 68 -14.34 -22.43 -6.73
N ASN A 69 -13.49 -21.48 -6.35
CA ASN A 69 -12.46 -21.65 -5.32
C ASN A 69 -12.18 -20.27 -4.71
N ASP A 70 -13.20 -19.70 -4.08
CA ASP A 70 -13.05 -18.52 -3.22
C ASP A 70 -12.42 -18.96 -1.90
N VAL A 71 -11.08 -19.06 -1.85
CA VAL A 71 -10.20 -18.71 -0.72
C VAL A 71 -8.77 -18.83 -1.28
N VAL A 72 -8.20 -17.73 -1.74
CA VAL A 72 -6.74 -17.65 -1.90
C VAL A 72 -6.20 -17.34 -0.51
N ASP A 73 -5.56 -18.32 0.12
CA ASP A 73 -4.86 -18.12 1.38
C ASP A 73 -3.62 -17.23 1.13
N LEU A 74 -3.78 -15.93 1.36
CA LEU A 74 -2.78 -14.89 1.15
C LEU A 74 -1.76 -14.80 2.30
N SER A 75 -1.81 -15.71 3.29
CA SER A 75 -0.88 -15.74 4.42
C SER A 75 0.60 -15.69 4.00
N HIS A 76 0.93 -16.23 2.83
CA HIS A 76 2.29 -16.34 2.30
C HIS A 76 2.66 -15.29 1.23
N ALA A 77 1.75 -14.37 0.86
CA ALA A 77 1.98 -13.48 -0.28
C ALA A 77 2.92 -12.29 0.01
N GLN A 78 3.30 -12.09 1.27
CA GLN A 78 4.30 -11.09 1.66
C GLN A 78 5.63 -11.76 1.99
N LEU A 79 6.61 -11.57 1.10
CA LEU A 79 7.98 -12.11 1.21
C LEU A 79 8.79 -11.56 2.39
N LEU A 80 8.29 -10.54 3.11
CA LEU A 80 8.93 -9.99 4.30
C LEU A 80 8.25 -10.52 5.56
N TYR A 81 9.01 -11.24 6.38
CA TYR A 81 8.58 -11.64 7.73
C TYR A 81 8.46 -10.40 8.62
N SER A 82 7.29 -10.22 9.24
CA SER A 82 7.13 -9.29 10.35
C SER A 82 6.35 -9.94 11.51
N PRO A 83 6.73 -9.69 12.78
CA PRO A 83 6.04 -10.26 13.93
C PRO A 83 4.56 -9.89 14.03
N ALA A 84 4.15 -8.74 13.46
CA ALA A 84 2.75 -8.35 13.41
C ALA A 84 1.91 -9.24 12.50
N GLN A 85 2.52 -9.99 11.57
CA GLN A 85 1.83 -10.90 10.66
C GLN A 85 1.07 -12.00 11.42
N GLU A 86 1.60 -12.48 12.55
CA GLU A 86 0.96 -13.52 13.37
C GLU A 86 -0.31 -13.02 14.07
N ALA A 87 -0.45 -11.70 14.26
CA ALA A 87 -1.60 -11.08 14.91
C ALA A 87 -2.73 -10.69 13.93
N LEU A 88 -2.52 -10.83 12.62
CA LEU A 88 -3.48 -10.40 11.60
C LEU A 88 -4.39 -11.55 11.17
N THR A 89 -5.70 -11.36 11.28
CA THR A 89 -6.70 -12.25 10.69
C THR A 89 -7.20 -11.65 9.37
N PHE A 90 -6.93 -12.31 8.25
CA PHE A 90 -7.42 -11.87 6.95
C PHE A 90 -8.89 -12.26 6.76
N GLU A 91 -9.75 -11.28 6.53
CA GLU A 91 -11.14 -11.49 6.12
C GLU A 91 -11.24 -11.28 4.61
N ALA A 92 -11.58 -12.33 3.86
CA ALA A 92 -11.80 -12.23 2.43
C ALA A 92 -13.09 -11.44 2.14
N LYS A 93 -12.98 -10.12 1.98
CA LYS A 93 -14.08 -9.29 1.48
C LYS A 93 -14.09 -9.35 -0.04
N LYS A 94 -15.15 -9.93 -0.59
CA LYS A 94 -15.40 -9.91 -2.02
C LYS A 94 -15.66 -8.46 -2.44
N TYR A 95 -14.71 -7.87 -3.15
CA TYR A 95 -14.95 -6.61 -3.85
C TYR A 95 -15.99 -6.90 -4.93
N VAL A 96 -17.17 -6.31 -4.79
CA VAL A 96 -18.15 -6.38 -5.86
C VAL A 96 -17.59 -5.58 -7.02
N ALA A 97 -17.44 -6.24 -8.17
CA ALA A 97 -17.12 -5.56 -9.40
C ALA A 97 -18.21 -4.52 -9.71
N ASP A 98 -17.77 -3.34 -10.16
CA ASP A 98 -18.54 -2.10 -10.37
C ASP A 98 -19.68 -2.19 -11.43
N ILE A 99 -20.03 -3.40 -11.85
CA ILE A 99 -20.95 -3.72 -12.93
C ILE A 99 -22.23 -4.38 -12.39
N GLU A 100 -22.17 -5.15 -11.31
CA GLU A 100 -23.31 -5.97 -10.85
C GLU A 100 -24.02 -5.42 -9.59
N ASP A 101 -23.29 -4.97 -8.56
CA ASP A 101 -23.91 -4.40 -7.36
C ASP A 101 -23.58 -2.90 -7.22
N ILE A 102 -24.63 -2.08 -7.13
CA ILE A 102 -24.54 -0.65 -6.88
C ILE A 102 -24.36 -0.46 -5.36
N THR A 103 -23.27 0.18 -4.95
CA THR A 103 -23.06 0.53 -3.54
C THR A 103 -24.08 1.58 -3.09
N ILE A 104 -24.33 1.68 -1.79
CA ILE A 104 -25.18 2.73 -1.19
C ILE A 104 -24.75 4.17 -1.59
N TYR A 105 -23.51 4.32 -2.05
CA TYR A 105 -22.91 5.59 -2.46
C TYR A 105 -23.00 5.89 -3.97
N ARG A 106 -23.49 4.95 -4.78
CA ARG A 106 -23.51 5.03 -6.26
C ARG A 106 -24.93 4.94 -6.84
N GLY A 107 -25.94 5.35 -6.07
CA GLY A 107 -27.30 5.49 -6.55
C GLY A 107 -27.48 6.65 -7.53
N GLU A 108 -28.68 6.80 -8.09
CA GLU A 108 -29.03 8.02 -8.84
C GLU A 108 -28.78 9.28 -7.98
N PRO A 109 -28.36 10.41 -8.58
CA PRO A 109 -28.09 11.64 -7.84
C PRO A 109 -29.30 12.03 -6.99
N SER A 110 -29.17 11.87 -5.68
CA SER A 110 -30.26 12.00 -4.71
C SER A 110 -29.69 12.54 -3.41
N ASN A 111 -30.47 13.39 -2.74
CA ASN A 111 -30.10 13.94 -1.43
C ASN A 111 -29.82 12.84 -0.40
N ALA A 112 -30.39 11.64 -0.55
CA ALA A 112 -30.10 10.50 0.31
C ALA A 112 -28.64 10.01 0.13
N VAL A 113 -28.19 9.88 -1.12
CA VAL A 113 -26.82 9.48 -1.45
C VAL A 113 -25.83 10.56 -0.99
N ASP A 114 -26.15 11.84 -1.20
CA ASP A 114 -25.33 12.96 -0.71
C ASP A 114 -25.23 13.00 0.82
N ASN A 115 -26.32 12.66 1.53
CA ASN A 115 -26.31 12.51 2.99
C ASN A 115 -25.49 11.30 3.44
N ASP A 116 -25.56 10.16 2.74
CA ASP A 116 -24.75 8.99 3.05
C ASP A 116 -23.25 9.27 2.83
N TRP A 117 -22.90 10.00 1.77
CA TRP A 117 -21.55 10.52 1.55
C TRP A 117 -21.12 11.50 2.64
N SER A 118 -22.00 12.45 2.99
CA SER A 118 -21.72 13.43 4.05
C SER A 118 -21.55 12.77 5.41
N ASP A 119 -22.35 11.75 5.73
CA ASP A 119 -22.28 10.98 6.96
C ASP A 119 -20.97 10.17 7.06
N LEU A 120 -20.46 9.66 5.92
CA LEU A 120 -19.14 9.00 5.84
C LEU A 120 -18.01 9.98 6.14
N TYR A 121 -18.01 11.16 5.51
CA TYR A 121 -16.97 12.18 5.72
C TYR A 121 -17.04 12.85 7.09
N ASN A 122 -18.24 12.97 7.66
CA ASN A 122 -18.47 13.55 8.98
C ASN A 122 -18.42 12.53 10.13
N GLY A 123 -18.04 11.27 9.85
CA GLY A 123 -17.74 10.26 10.87
C GLY A 123 -18.93 9.72 11.67
N LYS A 124 -20.17 9.96 11.22
CA LYS A 124 -21.41 9.55 11.93
C LYS A 124 -21.52 8.03 12.10
N PHE A 125 -20.91 7.27 11.19
CA PHE A 125 -20.84 5.80 11.23
C PHE A 125 -20.19 5.24 12.51
N TRP A 126 -19.36 6.02 13.21
CA TRP A 126 -18.62 5.60 14.41
C TRP A 126 -19.35 5.88 15.74
N GLY A 127 -20.61 6.34 15.70
CA GLY A 127 -21.41 6.57 16.91
C GLY A 127 -20.91 7.73 17.81
N LEU A 128 -20.01 8.56 17.30
CA LEU A 128 -19.48 9.75 17.98
C LEU A 128 -20.28 11.04 17.65
N SER A 129 -21.38 10.93 16.92
CA SER A 129 -22.18 12.09 16.47
C SER A 129 -23.18 12.60 17.51
N SER A 130 -22.87 12.56 18.80
CA SER A 130 -23.67 13.27 19.80
C SER A 130 -22.82 14.42 20.37
N ALA A 131 -23.25 15.64 20.06
CA ALA A 131 -22.81 16.92 20.62
C ALA A 131 -21.69 17.72 19.89
N TYR A 132 -21.70 17.81 18.56
CA TYR A 132 -21.05 18.95 17.89
C TYR A 132 -22.05 19.68 16.99
N GLN A 133 -22.63 20.76 17.51
CA GLN A 133 -23.37 21.75 16.73
C GLN A 133 -22.36 22.75 16.14
N PRO A 134 -22.42 23.05 14.84
CA PRO A 134 -21.38 23.80 14.12
C PRO A 134 -21.35 25.31 14.42
N GLU A 135 -22.14 25.81 15.37
CA GLU A 135 -22.36 27.25 15.57
C GLU A 135 -21.29 27.91 16.46
N ASP A 136 -20.52 27.15 17.25
CA ASP A 136 -19.68 27.71 18.34
C ASP A 136 -18.17 27.76 18.05
N CYS A 137 -17.66 27.24 16.92
CA CYS A 137 -16.24 27.42 16.57
C CYS A 137 -15.96 27.22 15.07
N PRO A 138 -15.64 28.28 14.30
CA PRO A 138 -15.43 28.18 12.85
C PRO A 138 -14.10 27.53 12.44
N ASP A 139 -13.19 27.22 13.37
CA ASP A 139 -11.82 26.79 13.05
C ASP A 139 -11.50 25.32 13.36
N VAL A 140 -12.45 24.53 13.86
CA VAL A 140 -12.21 23.10 14.16
C VAL A 140 -12.63 22.26 12.97
N GLN A 141 -11.66 21.86 12.15
CA GLN A 141 -11.89 20.91 11.07
C GLN A 141 -12.42 19.57 11.65
N PRO A 142 -13.38 18.88 11.00
CA PRO A 142 -13.98 17.63 11.47
C PRO A 142 -13.04 16.41 11.27
N THR A 143 -11.73 16.60 11.45
CA THR A 143 -10.68 15.62 11.10
C THR A 143 -10.39 14.61 12.21
N LEU A 144 -11.09 14.67 13.34
CA LEU A 144 -10.70 14.03 14.60
C LEU A 144 -11.43 12.73 14.96
N ALA A 145 -12.10 12.08 14.01
CA ALA A 145 -12.82 10.82 14.28
C ALA A 145 -12.18 9.57 13.64
N PHE A 146 -10.92 9.64 13.21
CA PHE A 146 -10.22 8.46 12.68
C PHE A 146 -9.42 7.76 13.79
N GLY A 147 -9.70 6.47 14.01
CA GLY A 147 -8.91 5.60 14.91
C GLY A 147 -9.38 5.55 16.36
N VAL A 148 -10.50 6.19 16.69
CA VAL A 148 -11.10 6.16 18.04
C VAL A 148 -12.14 5.04 18.12
N SER A 149 -11.97 4.11 19.05
CA SER A 149 -12.88 2.98 19.30
C SER A 149 -13.45 3.04 20.72
N ARG A 150 -14.64 2.48 20.91
CA ARG A 150 -15.26 2.31 22.23
C ARG A 150 -15.07 0.88 22.74
N ILE A 151 -14.78 0.73 24.03
CA ILE A 151 -14.70 -0.56 24.73
C ILE A 151 -15.53 -0.55 26.00
N SER A 152 -15.91 -1.73 26.49
CA SER A 152 -16.65 -1.84 27.76
C SER A 152 -15.76 -1.51 28.97
N LYS A 153 -16.37 -1.08 30.07
CA LYS A 153 -15.68 -0.82 31.34
C LYS A 153 -14.92 -2.04 31.88
N SER A 154 -15.40 -3.26 31.61
CA SER A 154 -14.69 -4.49 31.98
C SER A 154 -13.41 -4.71 31.19
N GLU A 155 -13.44 -4.41 29.88
CA GLU A 155 -12.26 -4.52 29.00
C GLU A 155 -11.25 -3.42 29.31
N ALA A 156 -11.72 -2.20 29.60
CA ALA A 156 -10.85 -1.07 29.95
C ALA A 156 -9.99 -1.34 31.19
N ARG A 157 -10.47 -2.18 32.13
CA ARG A 157 -9.70 -2.61 33.32
C ARG A 157 -8.54 -3.55 33.00
N LEU A 158 -8.55 -4.22 31.85
CA LEU A 158 -7.48 -5.11 31.41
C LEU A 158 -6.33 -4.35 30.75
N LEU A 159 -6.54 -3.08 30.41
CA LEU A 159 -5.50 -2.26 29.78
C LEU A 159 -4.46 -1.83 30.81
N PRO A 160 -3.16 -1.84 30.44
CA PRO A 160 -2.10 -1.38 31.33
C PRO A 160 -2.20 0.12 31.64
N ASN A 161 -2.77 0.91 30.73
CA ASN A 161 -2.99 2.34 30.91
C ASN A 161 -4.48 2.63 31.06
N GLN A 162 -4.83 3.47 32.04
CA GLN A 162 -6.23 3.89 32.26
C GLN A 162 -6.71 4.79 31.11
N THR A 163 -7.95 4.54 30.69
CA THR A 163 -8.60 5.24 29.58
C THR A 163 -9.70 6.16 30.08
N LEU A 164 -10.11 7.13 29.27
CA LEU A 164 -11.18 8.07 29.60
C LEU A 164 -12.57 7.45 29.35
N ALA A 165 -13.48 7.66 30.30
CA ALA A 165 -14.90 7.34 30.12
C ALA A 165 -15.56 8.32 29.15
N ILE A 166 -16.55 7.85 28.39
CA ILE A 166 -17.30 8.70 27.48
C ILE A 166 -18.23 9.61 28.31
N PRO A 167 -18.20 10.95 28.13
CA PRO A 167 -19.15 11.83 28.79
C PRO A 167 -20.60 11.44 28.43
N GLY A 168 -21.39 11.06 29.43
CA GLY A 168 -22.77 10.60 29.25
C GLY A 168 -22.98 9.09 29.12
N ASP A 169 -21.91 8.29 28.97
CA ASP A 169 -21.98 6.82 28.97
C ASP A 169 -20.87 6.22 29.84
N GLU A 170 -21.17 5.99 31.13
CA GLU A 170 -20.21 5.46 32.11
C GLU A 170 -19.83 3.99 31.88
N ASN A 171 -20.55 3.28 31.00
CA ASN A 171 -20.29 1.88 30.71
C ASN A 171 -19.24 1.68 29.62
N HIS A 172 -18.97 2.71 28.81
CA HIS A 172 -18.03 2.66 27.70
C HIS A 172 -16.86 3.65 27.88
N HIS A 173 -15.69 3.19 27.49
CA HIS A 173 -14.44 3.97 27.55
C HIS A 173 -13.89 4.15 26.14
N ILE A 174 -13.18 5.26 25.94
CA ILE A 174 -12.57 5.61 24.66
C ILE A 174 -11.15 5.07 24.63
N ILE A 175 -10.82 4.39 23.53
CA ILE A 175 -9.46 4.01 23.20
C ILE A 175 -9.07 4.50 21.81
N SER A 176 -7.79 4.79 21.66
CA SER A 176 -7.16 5.00 20.37
C SER A 176 -5.84 4.24 20.37
N LEU A 177 -5.49 3.68 19.22
CA LEU A 177 -4.16 3.08 19.07
C LEU A 177 -3.12 4.20 18.97
N SER A 178 -2.06 4.13 19.76
CA SER A 178 -0.99 5.15 19.80
C SER A 178 -0.42 5.48 18.42
N VAL A 179 -0.35 4.47 17.54
CA VAL A 179 0.09 4.59 16.15
C VAL A 179 -0.71 5.65 15.36
N PHE A 180 -2.02 5.79 15.61
CA PHE A 180 -2.83 6.81 14.94
C PHE A 180 -2.52 8.22 15.41
N HIS A 181 -2.16 8.40 16.68
CA HIS A 181 -1.67 9.69 17.18
C HIS A 181 -0.32 10.06 16.58
N GLU A 182 0.61 9.10 16.52
CA GLU A 182 1.91 9.27 15.86
C GLU A 182 1.71 9.70 14.39
N LEU A 183 0.83 9.02 13.66
CA LEU A 183 0.50 9.36 12.27
C LEU A 183 -0.16 10.73 12.09
N HIS A 184 -0.99 11.16 13.04
CA HIS A 184 -1.61 12.49 13.00
C HIS A 184 -0.59 13.61 13.26
N CYS A 185 0.44 13.33 14.05
CA CYS A 185 1.51 14.27 14.35
C CYS A 185 2.67 14.24 13.34
N LEU A 186 2.66 13.32 12.37
CA LEU A 186 3.62 13.33 11.26
C LEU A 186 3.37 14.55 10.37
N ASP A 187 4.41 15.37 10.18
CA ASP A 187 4.42 16.40 9.14
C ASP A 187 4.40 15.71 7.77
N PRO A 188 3.45 16.01 6.86
CA PRO A 188 3.36 15.38 5.53
C PRO A 188 4.47 15.82 4.56
N SER A 189 5.69 16.06 5.07
CA SER A 189 6.82 16.55 4.31
C SER A 189 7.73 15.43 3.81
N LEU A 190 8.22 15.60 2.59
CA LEU A 190 9.21 14.72 1.95
C LEU A 190 10.61 15.36 1.99
N ARG A 191 10.94 16.01 3.11
CA ARG A 191 12.24 16.70 3.25
C ARG A 191 13.35 15.69 3.51
N LEU A 192 14.43 15.81 2.73
CA LEU A 192 15.65 15.00 2.91
C LEU A 192 16.55 15.50 4.05
N VAL A 193 16.49 16.79 4.38
CA VAL A 193 17.37 17.40 5.38
C VAL A 193 16.49 18.09 6.41
N PRO A 194 16.78 17.95 7.71
CA PRO A 194 16.08 18.69 8.75
C PRO A 194 16.18 20.19 8.48
N SER A 195 15.04 20.86 8.37
CA SER A 195 14.98 22.30 8.38
C SER A 195 14.76 22.73 9.82
N GLY A 196 15.73 23.42 10.41
CA GLY A 196 15.49 24.09 11.69
C GLY A 196 14.36 25.13 11.50
N PRO A 197 13.49 25.34 12.51
CA PRO A 197 12.54 26.43 12.44
C PRO A 197 13.32 27.74 12.19
N SER A 198 12.79 28.59 11.30
CA SER A 198 13.24 29.98 11.24
C SER A 198 12.83 30.62 12.56
N LYS A 199 13.69 30.49 13.58
CA LYS A 199 13.53 31.23 14.84
C LYS A 199 13.78 32.69 14.50
N VAL A 200 12.74 33.38 14.07
CA VAL A 200 12.70 34.84 14.09
C VAL A 200 12.65 35.21 15.57
N ALA A 201 13.54 36.08 16.03
CA ALA A 201 13.51 36.56 17.39
C ALA A 201 12.14 37.21 17.64
N SER A 202 11.25 36.52 18.34
CA SER A 202 9.93 37.07 18.67
C SER A 202 10.09 38.02 19.85
N ILE A 203 9.54 39.22 19.70
CA ILE A 203 9.48 40.22 20.78
C ILE A 203 8.21 40.00 21.62
N GLN A 204 7.29 39.10 21.23
CA GLN A 204 5.96 38.95 21.82
C GLN A 204 5.98 38.81 23.35
N ASP A 205 6.89 38.03 23.91
CA ASP A 205 6.95 37.77 25.36
C ASP A 205 7.51 38.96 26.16
N THR A 206 8.14 39.91 25.48
CA THR A 206 8.76 41.10 26.11
C THR A 206 8.25 42.40 25.51
N ALA A 207 7.20 42.35 24.70
CA ALA A 207 6.66 43.51 24.00
C ALA A 207 5.78 44.32 24.96
N ASN A 208 6.02 45.63 25.00
CA ASN A 208 5.10 46.63 25.51
C ASN A 208 3.84 46.67 24.62
N SER A 209 2.78 47.35 25.07
CA SER A 209 1.55 47.61 24.33
C SER A 209 1.76 48.23 22.93
N PHE A 210 2.91 48.87 22.71
CA PHE A 210 3.34 49.42 21.42
C PHE A 210 4.15 48.44 20.53
N GLY A 211 4.34 47.19 20.94
CA GLY A 211 5.10 46.18 20.19
C GLY A 211 6.63 46.29 20.32
N LEU A 212 7.14 47.22 21.13
CA LEU A 212 8.58 47.36 21.42
C LEU A 212 8.98 46.58 22.68
N HIS A 213 10.21 46.08 22.73
CA HIS A 213 10.75 45.42 23.92
C HIS A 213 10.73 46.35 25.15
N ASP A 214 10.11 45.91 26.26
CA ASP A 214 10.05 46.67 27.52
C ASP A 214 11.37 46.56 28.28
N THR A 215 12.23 47.55 28.07
CA THR A 215 13.57 47.61 28.66
C THR A 215 13.57 47.91 30.15
N LEU A 216 12.49 48.44 30.72
CA LEU A 216 12.42 48.80 32.13
C LEU A 216 12.17 47.57 33.00
N THR A 217 11.34 46.64 32.51
CA THR A 217 11.02 45.40 33.22
C THR A 217 12.02 44.27 32.90
N TYR A 218 12.48 44.19 31.65
CA TYR A 218 13.32 43.07 31.16
C TYR A 218 14.79 43.44 30.92
N GLY A 219 15.16 44.70 31.12
CA GLY A 219 16.53 45.20 30.93
C GLY A 219 16.89 45.47 29.45
N PRO A 220 18.13 45.90 29.17
CA PRO A 220 18.56 46.13 27.79
C PRO A 220 18.72 44.81 27.03
N ARG A 221 18.25 44.82 25.77
CA ARG A 221 18.31 43.65 24.87
C ARG A 221 19.74 43.12 24.73
N SER A 222 19.96 41.86 25.13
CA SER A 222 21.25 41.18 24.93
C SER A 222 21.26 40.42 23.61
N LEU A 223 22.17 40.78 22.70
CA LEU A 223 22.41 40.05 21.44
C LEU A 223 22.75 38.57 21.67
N ALA A 224 23.33 38.19 22.81
CA ALA A 224 23.62 36.80 23.15
C ALA A 224 22.37 35.95 23.44
N ALA A 225 21.22 36.57 23.70
CA ALA A 225 19.92 35.90 23.80
C ALA A 225 19.24 35.75 22.42
N GLU A 226 19.64 36.56 21.44
CA GLU A 226 19.07 36.60 20.09
C GLU A 226 19.90 35.83 19.05
N VAL A 227 21.22 35.80 19.23
CA VAL A 227 22.12 34.99 18.41
C VAL A 227 21.89 33.52 18.74
N LYS A 228 21.54 32.73 17.71
CA LYS A 228 21.42 31.26 17.77
C LYS A 228 22.61 30.67 18.54
N LYS A 229 22.37 30.23 19.78
CA LYS A 229 23.37 29.49 20.55
C LYS A 229 23.62 28.08 19.98
N SER A 230 22.66 27.51 19.26
CA SER A 230 22.84 26.24 18.53
C SER A 230 23.28 26.51 17.10
N SER A 231 24.31 25.77 16.65
CA SER A 231 24.69 25.78 15.24
C SER A 231 23.58 25.12 14.42
N SER A 232 23.37 25.58 13.19
CA SER A 232 22.46 24.91 12.25
C SER A 232 22.82 23.44 12.02
N VAL A 233 24.10 23.10 12.17
CA VAL A 233 24.61 21.73 12.09
C VAL A 233 24.16 20.91 13.30
N LYS A 234 24.20 21.48 14.51
CA LYS A 234 23.72 20.80 15.72
C LYS A 234 22.23 20.46 15.60
N ASP A 235 21.39 21.43 15.23
CA ASP A 235 19.95 21.20 15.06
C ASP A 235 19.68 20.13 13.97
N ARG A 236 20.52 20.07 12.93
CA ARG A 236 20.43 19.04 11.89
C ARG A 236 20.83 17.66 12.40
N LEU A 237 21.88 17.56 13.21
CA LEU A 237 22.31 16.29 13.80
C LEU A 237 21.25 15.75 14.74
N GLU A 238 20.66 16.59 15.59
CA GLU A 238 19.62 16.20 16.54
C GLU A 238 18.33 15.73 15.87
N ASN A 239 17.93 16.33 14.74
CA ASN A 239 16.66 16.02 14.06
C ASN A 239 16.82 15.14 12.81
N TRP A 240 18.03 14.67 12.49
CA TRP A 240 18.32 13.91 11.28
C TRP A 240 17.46 12.65 11.18
N GLU A 241 17.51 11.82 12.22
CA GLU A 241 16.84 10.52 12.23
C GLU A 241 15.32 10.67 12.13
N ALA A 242 14.73 11.55 12.94
CA ALA A 242 13.30 11.82 12.89
C ALA A 242 12.84 12.34 11.51
N THR A 243 13.65 13.14 10.83
CA THR A 243 13.33 13.65 9.49
C THR A 243 13.42 12.53 8.43
N GLN A 244 14.44 11.66 8.51
CA GLN A 244 14.57 10.52 7.60
C GLN A 244 13.42 9.52 7.78
N ASP A 245 13.03 9.24 9.02
CA ASP A 245 11.90 8.35 9.31
C ASP A 245 10.58 8.93 8.82
N ASN A 246 10.35 10.24 9.03
CA ASN A 246 9.16 10.91 8.51
C ASN A 246 9.08 10.85 6.97
N LEU A 247 10.20 11.14 6.29
CA LEU A 247 10.32 10.98 4.85
C LEU A 247 9.94 9.55 4.41
N LYS A 248 10.49 8.53 5.07
CA LYS A 248 10.22 7.11 4.75
C LYS A 248 8.75 6.75 4.93
N LEU A 249 8.15 7.15 6.04
CA LEU A 249 6.72 6.89 6.32
C LEU A 249 5.80 7.61 5.32
N ASN A 250 6.13 8.86 4.95
CA ASN A 250 5.38 9.60 3.93
C ASN A 250 5.55 8.99 2.53
N LEU A 251 6.75 8.52 2.17
CA LEU A 251 6.95 7.79 0.91
C LEU A 251 6.14 6.50 0.88
N GLN A 252 6.15 5.71 1.96
CA GLN A 252 5.33 4.50 2.07
C GLN A 252 3.84 4.82 1.99
N ARG A 253 3.39 5.89 2.65
CA ARG A 253 2.01 6.38 2.57
C ARG A 253 1.61 6.72 1.14
N ASN A 254 2.48 7.40 0.40
CA ASN A 254 2.19 7.84 -0.96
C ASN A 254 2.27 6.69 -1.98
N ALA A 255 3.17 5.73 -1.77
CA ALA A 255 3.36 4.60 -2.67
C ALA A 255 2.37 3.46 -2.45
N TYR A 256 2.11 3.11 -1.19
CA TYR A 256 1.33 1.93 -0.80
C TYR A 256 -0.01 2.29 -0.14
N GLY A 257 -0.19 3.53 0.34
CA GLY A 257 -1.38 3.96 1.07
C GLY A 257 -1.18 3.93 2.59
N LEU A 258 -2.23 4.34 3.33
CA LEU A 258 -2.18 4.53 4.80
C LEU A 258 -1.82 3.26 5.58
N HIS A 259 -2.16 2.08 5.06
CA HIS A 259 -1.93 0.82 5.76
C HIS A 259 -0.45 0.50 5.97
N ALA A 260 0.43 0.94 5.06
CA ALA A 260 1.87 0.67 5.14
C ALA A 260 2.55 1.36 6.33
N PRO A 261 2.45 2.69 6.54
CA PRO A 261 3.02 3.33 7.72
C PRO A 261 2.33 2.89 9.02
N VAL A 262 1.02 2.61 9.00
CA VAL A 262 0.32 2.07 10.19
C VAL A 262 0.93 0.74 10.60
N ARG A 263 1.12 -0.17 9.67
CA ARG A 263 1.74 -1.47 9.94
C ARG A 263 3.19 -1.32 10.44
N MET A 264 3.98 -0.48 9.79
CA MET A 264 5.37 -0.22 10.19
C MET A 264 5.46 0.29 11.64
N LEU A 265 4.61 1.25 12.00
CA LEU A 265 4.58 1.80 13.35
C LEU A 265 4.06 0.78 14.38
N MET A 266 3.04 -0.01 14.04
CA MET A 266 2.58 -1.12 14.88
C MET A 266 3.70 -2.13 15.17
N GLU A 267 4.45 -2.54 14.15
CA GLU A 267 5.58 -3.46 14.29
C GLU A 267 6.67 -2.87 15.20
N ARG A 268 7.03 -1.60 15.00
CA ARG A 268 7.99 -0.90 15.85
C ARG A 268 7.54 -0.83 17.31
N GLN A 269 6.24 -0.61 17.57
CA GLN A 269 5.69 -0.58 18.92
C GLN A 269 5.69 -1.96 19.58
N ILE A 270 5.30 -3.00 18.84
CA ILE A 270 5.32 -4.40 19.34
C ILE A 270 6.74 -4.81 19.72
N VAL A 271 7.72 -4.49 18.87
CA VAL A 271 9.12 -4.87 19.06
C VAL A 271 9.82 -3.98 20.09
N GLY A 272 9.43 -2.70 20.16
CA GLY A 272 9.89 -1.76 21.18
C GLY A 272 9.43 -2.16 22.58
N HIS A 273 8.30 -2.85 22.69
CA HIS A 273 7.87 -3.47 23.93
C HIS A 273 8.78 -4.66 24.26
N ASN A 274 9.89 -4.40 24.97
CA ASN A 274 10.85 -5.41 25.37
C ASN A 274 10.55 -5.90 26.82
N PRO A 275 9.94 -7.09 26.99
CA PRO A 275 9.61 -7.66 28.30
C PRO A 275 10.84 -8.22 29.05
N HIS A 276 12.06 -7.98 28.57
CA HIS A 276 13.26 -8.52 29.19
C HIS A 276 13.57 -7.91 30.56
N MET A 277 14.31 -8.67 31.36
CA MET A 277 14.75 -8.29 32.70
C MET A 277 15.77 -7.14 32.62
N PRO A 278 15.55 -5.99 33.29
CA PRO A 278 16.42 -4.81 33.17
C PRO A 278 17.87 -5.03 33.63
N ALA A 279 18.11 -6.04 34.47
CA ALA A 279 19.44 -6.35 34.99
C ALA A 279 20.40 -6.96 33.95
N PHE A 280 19.88 -7.45 32.84
CA PHE A 280 20.68 -8.03 31.76
C PHE A 280 20.67 -7.11 30.55
N ARG A 281 21.80 -7.08 29.84
CA ARG A 281 21.92 -6.32 28.59
C ARG A 281 21.04 -6.94 27.52
N THR A 282 20.35 -6.07 26.77
CA THR A 282 19.61 -6.45 25.57
C THR A 282 19.84 -5.45 24.45
N SER A 283 20.07 -5.95 23.25
CA SER A 283 19.95 -5.18 22.02
C SER A 283 18.65 -5.57 21.31
N ASN A 284 17.91 -4.59 20.82
CA ASN A 284 16.68 -4.81 20.04
C ASN A 284 17.00 -4.79 18.55
N ILE A 285 17.76 -5.77 18.06
CA ILE A 285 18.17 -5.83 16.64
C ILE A 285 16.97 -5.79 15.68
N HIS A 286 15.83 -6.34 16.09
CA HIS A 286 14.62 -6.31 15.28
C HIS A 286 14.05 -4.89 15.13
N LEU A 287 14.18 -4.05 16.17
CA LEU A 287 13.81 -2.63 16.08
C LEU A 287 14.77 -1.91 15.13
N ASP A 288 16.06 -2.23 15.18
CA ASP A 288 17.07 -1.64 14.30
C ASP A 288 16.79 -1.97 12.84
N ILE A 289 16.37 -3.21 12.53
CA ILE A 289 15.91 -3.61 11.18
C ILE A 289 14.69 -2.79 10.74
N LEU A 290 13.69 -2.62 11.60
CA LEU A 290 12.48 -1.83 11.27
C LEU A 290 12.77 -0.33 11.09
N MET A 291 13.80 0.17 11.78
CA MET A 291 14.29 1.54 11.63
C MET A 291 15.23 1.68 10.43
N GLY A 292 15.83 0.59 9.94
CA GLY A 292 16.85 0.59 8.90
C GLY A 292 18.22 1.07 9.40
N ARG A 293 18.53 0.82 10.69
CA ARG A 293 19.80 1.12 11.35
C ARG A 293 20.68 -0.13 11.53
N ASP A 294 20.25 -1.28 11.01
CA ASP A 294 20.93 -2.58 11.15
C ASP A 294 22.31 -2.64 10.46
N GLU A 295 22.55 -1.77 9.48
CA GLU A 295 23.84 -1.65 8.80
C GLU A 295 24.78 -0.60 9.42
N THR A 296 24.28 0.22 10.35
CA THR A 296 25.02 1.32 10.95
C THR A 296 25.49 0.98 12.37
N LEU A 297 26.72 1.36 12.71
CA LEU A 297 27.26 1.23 14.06
C LEU A 297 27.55 2.62 14.62
N GLU A 298 26.99 2.92 15.78
CA GLU A 298 27.21 4.16 16.51
C GLU A 298 28.31 3.98 17.58
N CYS A 299 28.86 5.11 18.02
CA CYS A 299 29.78 5.15 19.16
C CYS A 299 29.19 4.47 20.41
N ALA A 300 27.88 4.59 20.64
CA ALA A 300 27.19 3.95 21.76
C ALA A 300 27.26 2.41 21.68
N ASP A 301 27.23 1.83 20.48
CA ASP A 301 27.31 0.37 20.29
C ASP A 301 28.70 -0.17 20.58
N PHE A 302 29.74 0.60 20.27
CA PHE A 302 31.13 0.21 20.51
C PHE A 302 31.61 0.54 21.94
N MET A 303 31.33 1.75 22.42
CA MET A 303 31.86 2.27 23.70
C MET A 303 30.96 1.95 24.89
N MET A 304 29.74 1.47 24.64
CA MET A 304 28.66 1.27 25.60
C MET A 304 28.21 2.58 26.28
N PRO A 305 26.90 2.85 26.38
CA PRO A 305 26.43 3.97 27.19
C PRO A 305 26.77 3.71 28.67
N ALA A 306 27.03 4.79 29.41
CA ALA A 306 27.42 4.70 30.82
C ALA A 306 26.41 3.94 31.69
N SER A 307 25.12 3.94 31.30
CA SER A 307 24.06 3.16 31.93
C SER A 307 24.24 1.64 31.82
N GLU A 308 24.85 1.14 30.73
CA GLU A 308 25.05 -0.29 30.49
C GLU A 308 26.38 -0.83 31.04
N LEU A 309 27.30 0.07 31.39
CA LEU A 309 28.50 -0.25 32.16
C LEU A 309 28.20 -0.42 33.65
N SER A 310 27.08 0.14 34.14
CA SER A 310 26.63 -0.05 35.51
C SER A 310 26.18 -1.49 35.70
N GLN A 311 26.90 -2.24 36.55
CA GLN A 311 26.39 -3.52 37.03
C GLN A 311 25.11 -3.28 37.85
N PRO A 312 24.04 -4.08 37.69
CA PRO A 312 22.83 -3.93 38.48
C PRO A 312 23.17 -4.17 39.96
N LEU A 313 23.00 -3.14 40.79
CA LEU A 313 23.23 -3.22 42.24
C LEU A 313 22.14 -4.05 42.93
N ASP A 314 20.89 -3.92 42.47
CA ASP A 314 19.73 -4.67 42.95
C ASP A 314 18.72 -4.88 41.81
N ILE A 315 18.42 -6.14 41.53
CA ILE A 315 17.46 -6.56 40.50
C ILE A 315 16.05 -6.12 40.86
N HIS A 316 15.70 -6.12 42.15
CA HIS A 316 14.36 -5.82 42.62
C HIS A 316 14.04 -4.34 42.46
N ALA A 317 14.91 -3.45 42.95
CA ALA A 317 14.77 -2.01 42.75
C ALA A 317 14.69 -1.61 41.27
N GLU A 318 15.44 -2.29 40.39
CA GLU A 318 15.43 -1.99 38.96
C GLU A 318 14.15 -2.49 38.26
N MET A 319 13.59 -3.61 38.72
CA MET A 319 12.28 -4.12 38.29
C MET A 319 11.14 -3.23 38.76
N GLU A 320 11.17 -2.76 40.01
CA GLU A 320 10.22 -1.78 40.56
C GLU A 320 10.25 -0.48 39.73
N ARG A 321 11.45 0.05 39.45
CA ARG A 321 11.65 1.22 38.59
C ARG A 321 11.09 1.03 37.18
N LYS A 322 11.30 -0.14 36.56
CA LYS A 322 10.80 -0.44 35.21
C LYS A 322 9.28 -0.59 35.18
N LEU A 323 8.71 -1.28 36.17
CA LEU A 323 7.27 -1.56 36.24
C LEU A 323 6.45 -0.45 36.91
N ARG A 324 7.14 0.60 37.41
CA ARG A 324 6.53 1.71 38.17
C ARG A 324 5.70 1.18 39.35
N MET A 325 6.20 0.14 40.00
CA MET A 325 5.65 -0.46 41.21
C MET A 325 6.41 0.00 42.45
#